data_AF-A0A373GQL2-F1
#
_entry.id   AF-A0A373GQL2-F1
#
_cell.length_a   1.000
_cell.length_b   1.000
_cell.length_c   1.000
_cell.angle_alpha   90.00
_cell.angle_beta   90.00
_cell.angle_gamma   90.00
#
_symmetry.space_group_name_H-M   'P 1'
#
loop_
_entity.id
_entity.type
_entity.pdbx_description
1 polymer ?
#
loop_
_entity_poly.entity_id
_entity_poly.type
_entity_poly.pdbx_seq_one_letter_code
_entity_poly.pdbx_strand_id
1 'polypeptide(L)'
;MPQEQTKHEARNYHRTQMKRELIIQKLREQGCRITRQRRILLDIILEEECSCCKEIYYKALQKDSSIGPATVYRMVNTLESIGAISRKNFYKIACGEECFKDQGCTVELSDHTICRLSGEMWMDVMKSGLKAKGYIQNQDIENVIVSAVEG
;
A
#
# COMPACT_ATOMS: atom_id res chain seq x y z
N MET A 1 -13.51 -25.07 9.73
CA MET A 1 -12.44 -24.06 9.71
C MET A 1 -11.69 -23.90 8.37
N PRO A 2 -11.73 -24.81 7.35
CA PRO A 2 -11.06 -24.57 6.06
C PRO A 2 -11.73 -23.57 5.10
N GLN A 3 -13.02 -23.25 5.29
CA GLN A 3 -13.83 -22.52 4.30
C GLN A 3 -13.69 -20.98 4.34
N GLU A 4 -13.13 -20.40 5.40
CA GLU A 4 -12.93 -18.94 5.52
C GLU A 4 -11.61 -18.47 4.90
N GLN A 5 -10.57 -19.32 4.97
CA GLN A 5 -9.23 -19.04 4.43
C GLN A 5 -9.25 -18.93 2.90
N THR A 6 -9.96 -19.85 2.23
CA THR A 6 -10.14 -19.86 0.76
C THR A 6 -10.95 -18.66 0.25
N LYS A 7 -11.92 -18.17 1.04
CA LYS A 7 -12.71 -16.98 0.69
C LYS A 7 -11.91 -15.68 0.86
N HIS A 8 -11.03 -15.60 1.85
CA HIS A 8 -10.13 -14.46 2.08
C HIS A 8 -9.09 -14.35 0.96
N GLU A 9 -8.47 -15.46 0.57
CA GLU A 9 -7.50 -15.53 -0.53
C GLU A 9 -8.13 -15.16 -1.88
N ALA A 10 -9.33 -15.67 -2.19
CA ALA A 10 -10.05 -15.32 -3.41
C ALA A 10 -10.43 -13.83 -3.48
N ARG A 11 -10.83 -13.23 -2.35
CA ARG A 11 -11.13 -11.79 -2.27
C ARG A 11 -9.87 -10.93 -2.46
N ASN A 12 -8.76 -11.32 -1.84
CA ASN A 12 -7.48 -10.62 -2.00
C ASN A 12 -6.97 -10.72 -3.45
N TYR A 13 -7.07 -11.90 -4.07
CA TYR A 13 -6.73 -12.10 -5.48
C TYR A 13 -7.56 -11.20 -6.40
N HIS A 14 -8.89 -11.17 -6.22
CA HIS A 14 -9.77 -10.34 -7.03
C HIS A 14 -9.49 -8.84 -6.87
N ARG A 15 -9.19 -8.40 -5.63
CA ARG A 15 -8.78 -7.01 -5.33
C ARG A 15 -7.46 -6.65 -6.01
N THR A 16 -6.48 -7.55 -6.00
CA THR A 16 -5.18 -7.33 -6.66
C THR A 16 -5.31 -7.27 -8.18
N GLN A 17 -6.16 -8.11 -8.78
CA GLN A 17 -6.43 -8.07 -10.22
C GLN A 17 -7.12 -6.76 -10.64
N MET A 18 -8.14 -6.30 -9.91
CA MET A 18 -8.78 -5.01 -10.20
C MET A 18 -7.82 -3.83 -10.06
N LYS A 19 -7.00 -3.82 -9.01
CA LYS A 19 -5.94 -2.79 -8.83
C LYS A 19 -4.96 -2.79 -9.99
N ARG A 20 -4.54 -3.97 -10.45
CA ARG A 20 -3.65 -4.13 -11.59
C ARG A 20 -4.22 -3.53 -12.86
N GLU A 21 -5.47 -3.85 -13.18
CA GLU A 21 -6.15 -3.33 -14.37
C GLU A 21 -6.27 -1.81 -14.34
N LEU A 22 -6.64 -1.24 -13.19
CA LEU A 22 -6.72 0.21 -13.02
C LEU A 22 -5.37 0.91 -13.25
N ILE A 23 -4.28 0.36 -12.70
CA ILE A 23 -2.94 0.92 -12.89
C ILE A 23 -2.51 0.80 -14.36
N ILE A 24 -2.81 -0.34 -15.02
CA ILE A 24 -2.54 -0.54 -16.45
C ILE A 24 -3.30 0.50 -17.29
N GLN A 25 -4.56 0.78 -16.95
CA GLN A 25 -5.36 1.78 -17.64
C GLN A 25 -4.75 3.17 -17.48
N LYS A 26 -4.43 3.60 -16.25
CA LYS A 26 -3.77 4.90 -16.00
C LYS A 26 -2.45 5.03 -16.76
N LEU A 27 -1.64 3.97 -16.80
CA LEU A 27 -0.41 3.96 -17.59
C LEU A 27 -0.69 4.18 -19.08
N ARG A 28 -1.72 3.54 -19.64
CA ARG A 28 -2.10 3.72 -21.06
C ARG A 28 -2.60 5.13 -21.34
N GLU A 29 -3.42 5.69 -20.45
CA GLU A 29 -3.92 7.07 -20.55
C GLU A 29 -2.78 8.10 -20.56
N GLN A 30 -1.67 7.80 -19.88
CA GLN A 30 -0.45 8.61 -19.89
C GLN A 30 0.51 8.27 -21.05
N GLY A 31 0.06 7.53 -22.06
CA GLY A 31 0.87 7.14 -23.22
C GLY A 31 1.97 6.12 -22.93
N CYS A 32 1.99 5.50 -21.75
CA CYS A 32 3.01 4.50 -21.40
C CYS A 32 2.71 3.15 -22.04
N ARG A 33 3.68 2.64 -22.82
CA ARG A 33 3.61 1.28 -23.39
C ARG A 33 3.70 0.21 -22.28
N ILE A 34 2.77 -0.74 -22.23
CA ILE A 34 2.80 -1.84 -21.25
C ILE A 34 3.67 -2.98 -21.76
N THR A 35 4.98 -2.86 -21.57
CA THR A 35 5.97 -3.88 -21.96
C THR A 35 5.97 -5.09 -21.00
N ARG A 36 6.61 -6.19 -21.40
CA ARG A 36 6.75 -7.40 -20.55
C ARG A 36 7.43 -7.08 -19.22
N GLN A 37 8.54 -6.33 -19.24
CA GLN A 37 9.24 -5.91 -18.01
C GLN A 37 8.34 -5.08 -17.08
N ARG A 38 7.53 -4.16 -17.62
CA ARG A 38 6.58 -3.37 -16.81
C ARG A 38 5.50 -4.23 -16.17
N ARG A 39 5.02 -5.28 -16.86
CA ARG A 39 4.08 -6.25 -16.27
C ARG A 39 4.72 -6.99 -15.11
N ILE A 40 5.93 -7.54 -15.32
CA ILE A 40 6.67 -8.26 -14.27
C ILE A 40 6.87 -7.39 -13.03
N LEU A 41 7.33 -6.14 -13.22
CA LEU A 41 7.53 -5.21 -12.12
C LEU A 41 6.23 -4.83 -11.41
N LEU A 42 5.15 -4.62 -12.17
CA LEU A 42 3.85 -4.33 -11.60
C LEU A 42 3.32 -5.51 -10.78
N ASP A 43 3.48 -6.73 -11.29
CA ASP A 43 3.05 -7.95 -10.59
C ASP A 43 3.83 -8.11 -9.27
N ILE A 44 5.16 -7.93 -9.28
CA ILE A 44 6.00 -7.98 -8.06
C ILE A 44 5.56 -6.92 -7.03
N ILE A 45 5.33 -5.68 -7.49
CA ILE A 45 4.92 -4.58 -6.60
C ILE A 45 3.51 -4.81 -6.01
N LEU A 46 2.64 -5.53 -6.72
CA LEU A 46 1.27 -5.80 -6.30
C LEU A 46 1.11 -7.06 -5.44
N GLU A 47 1.92 -8.07 -5.69
CA GLU A 47 1.84 -9.38 -5.02
C GLU A 47 2.61 -9.41 -3.69
N GLU A 48 3.64 -8.56 -3.53
CA GLU A 48 4.59 -8.70 -2.44
C GLU A 48 4.75 -7.42 -1.63
N GLU A 49 4.87 -7.57 -0.31
CA GLU A 49 5.27 -6.51 0.61
C GLU A 49 6.78 -6.24 0.50
N CYS A 50 7.24 -5.83 -0.70
CA CYS A 50 8.63 -5.39 -0.85
C CYS A 50 8.86 -4.14 0.01
N SER A 51 9.96 -4.06 0.73
CA SER A 51 10.29 -2.94 1.64
C SER A 51 11.27 -1.93 1.05
N CYS A 52 11.88 -2.25 -0.11
CA CYS A 52 12.81 -1.37 -0.83
C CYS A 52 12.92 -1.70 -2.35
N CYS A 53 13.46 -0.77 -3.16
CA CYS A 53 13.67 -0.98 -4.60
C CYS A 53 14.69 -2.10 -4.88
N LYS A 54 15.58 -2.36 -3.92
CA LYS A 54 16.57 -3.44 -3.99
C LYS A 54 15.87 -4.81 -3.95
N GLU A 55 14.83 -4.97 -3.15
CA GLU A 55 14.04 -6.21 -3.12
C GLU A 55 13.26 -6.42 -4.43
N ILE A 56 12.60 -5.38 -4.93
CA ILE A 56 11.91 -5.43 -6.23
C ILE A 56 12.89 -5.85 -7.33
N TYR A 57 14.10 -5.28 -7.34
CA TYR A 57 15.14 -5.64 -8.29
C TYR A 57 15.53 -7.12 -8.20
N TYR A 58 15.86 -7.63 -7.01
CA TYR A 58 16.31 -9.03 -6.88
C TYR A 58 15.24 -10.02 -7.33
N LYS A 59 13.98 -9.73 -7.05
CA LYS A 59 12.87 -10.60 -7.47
C LYS A 59 12.56 -10.47 -8.95
N ALA A 60 12.67 -9.27 -9.51
CA ALA A 60 12.56 -9.06 -10.95
C ALA A 60 13.67 -9.81 -11.70
N LEU A 61 14.89 -9.81 -11.16
CA LEU A 61 16.04 -10.53 -11.74
C LEU A 61 15.80 -12.04 -11.83
N GLN A 62 15.08 -12.64 -10.87
CA GLN A 62 14.69 -14.05 -10.92
C GLN A 62 13.66 -14.34 -12.02
N LYS A 63 12.81 -13.37 -12.39
CA LYS A 63 11.77 -13.52 -13.42
C LYS A 63 12.25 -13.13 -14.82
N ASP A 64 13.12 -12.13 -14.92
CA ASP A 64 13.69 -11.62 -16.17
C ASP A 64 15.06 -10.96 -15.91
N SER A 65 16.11 -11.64 -16.34
CA SER A 65 17.51 -11.21 -16.14
C SER A 65 17.87 -9.92 -16.89
N SER A 66 17.05 -9.47 -17.84
CA SER A 66 17.25 -8.19 -18.55
C SER A 66 16.81 -6.97 -17.74
N ILE A 67 16.14 -7.17 -16.60
CA ILE A 67 15.68 -6.07 -15.75
C ILE A 67 16.82 -5.59 -14.85
N GLY A 68 17.39 -4.43 -15.18
CA GLY A 68 18.38 -3.76 -14.35
C GLY A 68 17.76 -2.84 -13.26
N PRO A 69 18.55 -2.42 -12.26
CA PRO A 69 18.09 -1.52 -11.20
C PRO A 69 17.49 -0.21 -11.73
N ALA A 70 18.08 0.37 -12.79
CA ALA A 70 17.58 1.60 -13.41
C ALA A 70 16.15 1.43 -13.98
N THR A 71 15.79 0.24 -14.44
CA THR A 71 14.42 -0.04 -14.93
C THR A 71 13.43 -0.10 -13.78
N VAL A 72 13.84 -0.63 -12.62
CA VAL A 72 13.04 -0.60 -11.39
C VAL A 72 12.75 0.84 -10.96
N TYR A 73 13.79 1.68 -10.85
CA TYR A 73 13.62 3.08 -10.46
C TYR A 73 12.71 3.86 -11.42
N ARG A 74 12.89 3.68 -12.74
CA ARG A 74 12.00 4.31 -13.73
C ARG A 74 10.56 3.87 -13.58
N MET A 75 10.32 2.58 -13.30
CA MET A 75 8.97 2.06 -13.10
C MET A 75 8.33 2.66 -11.84
N VAL A 76 9.06 2.67 -10.72
CA VAL A 76 8.61 3.27 -9.45
C VAL A 76 8.28 4.75 -9.65
N ASN A 77 9.16 5.53 -10.28
CA ASN A 77 8.90 6.94 -10.57
C ASN A 77 7.67 7.14 -11.46
N THR A 78 7.46 6.27 -12.44
CA THR A 78 6.29 6.32 -13.33
C THR A 78 5.02 6.07 -12.52
N LEU A 79 4.99 5.02 -11.69
CA LEU A 79 3.85 4.70 -10.83
C LEU A 79 3.56 5.83 -9.84
N GLU A 80 4.58 6.49 -9.32
CA GLU A 80 4.42 7.65 -8.44
C GLU A 80 3.83 8.84 -9.19
N SER A 81 4.33 9.16 -10.38
CA SER A 81 3.84 10.29 -11.18
C SER A 81 2.35 10.17 -11.58
N ILE A 82 1.84 8.95 -11.70
CA ILE A 82 0.42 8.69 -11.98
C ILE A 82 -0.43 8.53 -10.71
N GLY A 83 0.17 8.76 -9.54
CA GLY A 83 -0.48 8.61 -8.24
C GLY A 83 -0.87 7.16 -7.90
N ALA A 84 -0.18 6.17 -8.47
CA ALA A 84 -0.41 4.76 -8.13
C ALA A 84 0.38 4.34 -6.89
N ILE A 85 1.49 5.02 -6.55
CA ILE A 85 2.25 4.78 -5.32
C ILE A 85 2.70 6.10 -4.69
N SER A 86 3.00 6.11 -3.40
CA SER A 86 3.53 7.29 -2.69
C SER A 86 4.88 6.97 -2.04
N ARG A 87 5.90 7.83 -2.25
CA ARG A 87 7.20 7.71 -1.58
C ARG A 87 7.13 7.81 -0.06
N LYS A 88 6.10 8.47 0.49
CA LYS A 88 5.94 8.68 1.94
C LYS A 88 5.53 7.42 2.70
N ASN A 89 5.02 6.42 1.98
CA ASN A 89 4.78 5.07 2.50
C ASN A 89 5.53 4.13 1.57
N PHE A 90 6.82 3.91 1.83
CA PHE A 90 7.61 2.96 1.06
C PHE A 90 6.81 1.65 0.88
N TYR A 91 6.33 1.45 -0.35
CA TYR A 91 5.62 0.26 -0.87
C TYR A 91 4.17 0.00 -0.43
N LYS A 92 3.45 0.99 0.10
CA LYS A 92 1.97 0.94 0.05
C LYS A 92 1.46 1.78 -1.11
N ILE A 93 0.76 1.13 -2.05
CA ILE A 93 -0.01 1.78 -3.11
C ILE A 93 -0.91 2.82 -2.44
N ALA A 94 -0.67 4.09 -2.77
CA ALA A 94 -1.60 5.16 -2.48
C ALA A 94 -2.79 4.95 -3.41
N CYS A 95 -3.69 4.06 -3.01
CA CYS A 95 -5.04 4.17 -3.49
C CYS A 95 -5.51 5.61 -3.18
N GLY A 96 -6.23 6.25 -4.11
CA GLY A 96 -6.83 7.56 -3.88
C GLY A 96 -7.72 7.61 -2.62
N GLU A 97 -8.22 8.81 -2.32
CA GLU A 97 -8.96 9.18 -1.09
C GLU A 97 -10.00 8.16 -0.59
N GLU A 98 -10.51 7.27 -1.44
CA GLU A 98 -11.49 6.24 -1.08
C GLU A 98 -10.94 4.99 -0.35
N CYS A 99 -9.62 4.76 -0.31
CA CYS A 99 -9.05 3.50 0.22
C CYS A 99 -8.55 3.59 1.66
N PHE A 100 -8.63 4.77 2.28
CA PHE A 100 -8.48 4.90 3.74
C PHE A 100 -9.64 4.25 4.51
N LYS A 101 -10.79 4.03 3.87
CA LYS A 101 -11.94 3.35 4.48
C LYS A 101 -11.67 1.87 4.82
N ASP A 102 -10.67 1.26 4.18
CA ASP A 102 -10.36 -0.18 4.28
C ASP A 102 -9.03 -0.49 5.02
N GLN A 103 -8.31 0.52 5.50
CA GLN A 103 -7.06 0.32 6.23
C GLN A 103 -7.29 0.42 7.73
N GLY A 104 -7.35 -0.74 8.39
CA GLY A 104 -7.44 -0.85 9.83
C GLY A 104 -6.08 -0.87 10.51
N CYS A 105 -6.07 -0.77 11.85
CA CYS A 105 -4.87 -0.98 12.67
C CYS A 105 -5.07 -2.17 13.62
N THR A 106 -3.96 -2.81 14.01
CA THR A 106 -3.96 -3.82 15.08
C THR A 106 -3.20 -3.25 16.27
N VAL A 107 -3.81 -3.31 17.45
CA VAL A 107 -3.21 -2.88 18.71
C VAL A 107 -3.07 -4.12 19.60
N GLU A 108 -1.87 -4.40 20.06
CA GLU A 108 -1.61 -5.41 21.08
C GLU A 108 -1.41 -4.70 22.42
N LEU A 109 -2.19 -5.08 23.43
CA LEU A 109 -2.08 -4.56 24.78
C LEU A 109 -1.01 -5.33 25.58
N SER A 110 -0.61 -4.79 26.73
CA SER A 110 0.42 -5.40 27.59
C SER A 110 0.05 -6.80 28.12
N ASP A 111 -1.23 -7.17 28.09
CA ASP A 111 -1.74 -8.48 28.46
C ASP A 111 -1.93 -9.43 27.25
N HIS A 112 -1.36 -9.07 26.09
CA HIS A 112 -1.48 -9.75 24.80
C HIS A 112 -2.89 -9.78 24.20
N THR A 113 -3.81 -8.97 24.70
CA THR A 113 -5.11 -8.77 24.03
C THR A 113 -4.89 -8.07 22.69
N ILE A 114 -5.44 -8.64 21.62
CA ILE A 114 -5.34 -8.11 20.25
C ILE A 114 -6.64 -7.40 19.87
N CYS A 115 -6.58 -6.09 19.64
CA CYS A 115 -7.67 -5.28 19.11
C CYS A 115 -7.45 -4.98 17.63
N ARG A 116 -8.39 -5.38 16.77
CA ARG A 116 -8.39 -5.03 15.34
C ARG A 116 -9.42 -3.93 15.09
N LEU A 117 -8.95 -2.75 14.69
CA LEU A 117 -9.79 -1.60 14.41
C LEU A 117 -9.93 -1.44 12.91
N SER A 118 -11.14 -1.17 12.41
CA SER A 118 -11.36 -0.73 11.02
C SER A 118 -10.76 0.67 10.80
N GLY A 119 -10.65 1.13 9.55
CA GLY A 119 -10.14 2.49 9.27
C GLY A 119 -10.99 3.58 9.92
N GLU A 120 -12.33 3.42 9.91
CA GLU A 120 -13.27 4.32 10.57
C GLU A 120 -13.10 4.31 12.09
N MET A 121 -13.03 3.12 12.70
CA MET A 121 -12.87 2.97 14.15
C MET A 121 -11.51 3.48 14.64
N TRP A 122 -10.44 3.23 13.88
CA TRP A 122 -9.11 3.74 14.18
C TRP A 122 -9.08 5.28 14.14
N MET A 123 -9.73 5.90 13.15
CA MET A 123 -9.85 7.36 13.09
C MET A 123 -10.65 7.94 14.25
N ASP A 124 -11.74 7.28 14.65
CA ASP A 124 -12.55 7.71 15.78
C ASP A 124 -11.76 7.65 17.11
N VAL A 125 -11.00 6.57 17.32
CA VAL A 125 -10.10 6.43 18.47
C VAL A 125 -9.05 7.54 18.49
N MET A 126 -8.42 7.84 17.35
CA MET A 126 -7.41 8.91 17.26
C MET A 126 -8.02 10.29 17.54
N LYS A 127 -9.18 10.62 16.93
CA LYS A 127 -9.87 11.90 17.19
C LYS A 127 -10.25 12.04 18.66
N SER A 128 -10.82 10.99 19.24
CA SER A 128 -11.21 10.96 20.65
C SER A 128 -10.01 11.17 21.58
N GLY A 129 -8.89 10.48 21.32
CA GLY A 129 -7.66 10.65 22.08
C GLY A 129 -7.06 12.05 21.99
N LEU A 130 -6.96 12.61 20.77
CA LEU A 130 -6.43 13.96 20.55
C LEU A 130 -7.30 15.03 21.20
N LYS A 131 -8.64 14.88 21.13
CA LYS A 131 -9.59 15.79 21.78
C LYS A 131 -9.51 15.72 23.29
N ALA A 132 -9.44 14.52 23.86
CA ALA A 132 -9.29 14.31 25.31
C ALA A 132 -7.98 14.90 25.86
N LYS A 133 -6.93 14.98 25.02
CA LYS A 133 -5.65 15.60 25.37
C LYS A 133 -5.56 17.09 24.99
N GLY A 134 -6.59 17.66 24.40
CA GLY A 134 -6.67 19.08 24.05
C GLY A 134 -5.88 19.49 22.80
N TYR A 135 -5.42 18.54 21.99
CA TYR A 135 -4.70 18.84 20.74
C TYR A 135 -5.64 19.34 19.63
N ILE A 136 -6.91 18.92 19.65
CA ILE A 136 -7.93 19.31 18.68
C ILE A 136 -9.24 19.64 19.39
N GLN A 137 -10.05 20.50 18.78
CA GLN A 137 -11.42 20.79 19.20
C GLN A 137 -12.44 20.17 18.23
N ASN A 138 -12.43 20.68 16.99
CA ASN A 138 -13.33 20.29 15.89
C ASN A 138 -12.56 20.08 14.56
N GLN A 139 -11.23 20.10 14.57
CA GLN A 139 -10.41 19.83 13.39
C GLN A 139 -10.51 18.35 12.99
N ASP A 140 -10.50 18.11 11.69
CA ASP A 140 -10.32 16.77 11.13
C ASP A 140 -8.84 16.37 11.06
N ILE A 141 -8.59 15.07 11.07
CA ILE A 141 -7.24 14.50 10.90
C ILE A 141 -7.03 14.27 9.41
N GLU A 142 -6.13 15.05 8.80
CA GLU A 142 -5.78 14.88 7.37
C GLU A 142 -4.72 13.80 7.14
N ASN A 143 -3.75 13.65 8.06
CA ASN A 143 -2.66 12.70 7.90
C ASN A 143 -2.06 12.25 9.24
N VAL A 144 -1.59 11.01 9.32
CA VAL A 144 -0.91 10.44 10.48
C VAL A 144 0.41 9.83 10.01
N ILE A 145 1.53 10.42 10.43
CA ILE A 145 2.88 9.98 10.07
C ILE A 145 3.52 9.32 11.29
N VAL A 146 3.75 8.01 11.21
CA VAL A 146 4.52 7.28 12.22
C VAL A 146 5.99 7.36 11.82
N SER A 147 6.81 7.99 12.65
CA SER A 147 8.26 8.03 12.48
C SER A 147 8.93 7.50 13.74
N ALA A 148 10.10 6.89 13.59
CA ALA A 148 10.93 6.55 14.74
C ALA A 148 11.38 7.86 15.39
N VAL A 149 11.04 8.06 16.66
CA VAL A 149 11.58 9.17 17.43
C VAL A 149 13.00 8.79 17.79
N GLU A 150 13.99 9.48 17.22
CA GLU A 150 15.37 9.40 17.70
C GLU A 150 15.40 10.05 19.09
N GLY A 151 15.54 9.20 20.12
CA GLY A 151 15.74 9.58 21.51
C GLY A 151 17.06 9.01 22.00
#